data_AF-A0A939VES1-F1
#
_entry.id   AF-A0A939VES1-F1
#
_cell.length_a   1.000
_cell.length_b   1.000
_cell.length_c   1.000
_cell.angle_alpha   90.00
_cell.angle_beta   90.00
_cell.angle_gamma   90.00
#
_symmetry.space_group_name_H-M   'P 1'
#
loop_
_entity.id
_entity.type
_entity.pdbx_description
1 polymer ?
#
loop_
_entity_poly.entity_id
_entity_poly.type
_entity_poly.pdbx_seq_one_letter_code
_entity_poly.pdbx_strand_id
1 'polypeptide(L)'
;MITKKILTVILASLLMAALPTAAANKPGTFTTGNKTFLLNGKPFIVKAAEVHYPRIPRPYWEHRIKMCKALGMNTLCLYVFWNIHEQREGEFDFTGNNDVAEFCRLAQKNGMYVIVRPGPYVCAEWEMGGLPWWLLKKKDIRLRERDPYFMERVKILEQKVGEQLAPLTIQNGGPIIMVQVENEYGSYGEDKPYISEIRDCLRGIYGDKLTLFQCDWSSNFEKNGLDD
;
A
#
# COMPACT_ATOMS: atom_id res chain seq x y z
N MET A 1 -23.34 -61.60 -43.11
CA MET A 1 -22.07 -61.05 -42.59
C MET A 1 -21.56 -60.00 -43.58
N ILE A 2 -20.92 -58.94 -43.07
CA ILE A 2 -20.32 -57.77 -43.76
C ILE A 2 -21.13 -56.45 -43.58
N THR A 3 -20.83 -55.82 -42.43
CA THR A 3 -20.57 -54.39 -42.18
C THR A 3 -20.97 -53.33 -43.22
N LYS A 4 -21.65 -52.26 -42.75
CA LYS A 4 -21.40 -50.87 -43.19
C LYS A 4 -21.79 -49.87 -42.07
N LYS A 5 -20.76 -49.34 -41.40
CA LYS A 5 -20.81 -48.14 -40.56
C LYS A 5 -20.74 -46.92 -41.49
N ILE A 6 -21.62 -45.93 -41.32
CA ILE A 6 -21.51 -44.58 -41.89
C ILE A 6 -21.85 -43.65 -40.71
N LEU A 7 -20.86 -43.16 -39.97
CA LEU A 7 -20.08 -41.93 -40.20
C LEU A 7 -20.90 -40.66 -39.91
N THR A 8 -21.08 -40.36 -38.63
CA THR A 8 -21.51 -39.03 -38.15
C THR A 8 -20.24 -38.25 -37.80
N VAL A 9 -19.82 -37.34 -38.68
CA VAL A 9 -18.73 -36.39 -38.40
C VAL A 9 -19.34 -35.21 -37.65
N ILE A 10 -19.15 -35.16 -36.33
CA ILE A 10 -19.43 -33.97 -35.52
C ILE A 10 -18.18 -33.07 -35.63
N LEU A 11 -18.31 -31.99 -36.40
CA LEU A 11 -17.30 -30.93 -36.47
C LEU A 11 -17.43 -30.08 -35.21
N ALA A 12 -16.74 -30.46 -34.14
CA ALA A 12 -16.60 -29.64 -32.94
C ALA A 12 -15.54 -28.56 -33.21
N SER A 13 -15.99 -27.38 -33.64
CA SER A 13 -15.17 -26.18 -33.67
C SER A 13 -14.86 -25.75 -32.23
N LEU A 14 -13.70 -26.15 -31.73
CA LEU A 14 -13.10 -25.58 -30.52
C LEU A 14 -12.75 -24.11 -30.77
N LEU A 15 -13.65 -23.20 -30.40
CA LEU A 15 -13.26 -21.84 -30.05
C LEU A 15 -12.47 -21.94 -28.73
N MET A 16 -11.15 -22.10 -28.82
CA MET A 16 -10.28 -21.70 -27.72
C MET A 16 -10.33 -20.17 -27.65
N ALA A 17 -11.27 -19.65 -26.85
CA ALA A 17 -11.15 -18.30 -26.34
C ALA A 17 -9.85 -18.28 -25.53
N ALA A 18 -8.80 -17.67 -26.09
CA ALA A 18 -7.61 -17.33 -25.34
C ALA A 18 -8.08 -16.44 -24.18
N LEU A 19 -8.18 -17.03 -22.98
CA LEU A 19 -8.31 -16.26 -21.77
C LEU A 19 -7.18 -15.24 -21.79
N PRO A 20 -7.45 -13.93 -21.63
CA PRO A 20 -6.38 -12.98 -21.47
C PRO A 20 -5.65 -13.41 -20.19
N THR A 21 -4.49 -14.04 -20.36
CA THR A 21 -3.51 -14.12 -19.29
C THR A 21 -3.27 -12.67 -18.91
N ALA A 22 -3.60 -12.31 -17.66
CA ALA A 22 -3.27 -11.01 -17.13
C ALA A 22 -1.75 -10.87 -17.32
N ALA A 23 -1.35 -10.10 -18.34
CA ALA A 23 0.06 -9.89 -18.62
C ALA A 23 0.63 -9.31 -17.33
N ALA A 24 1.59 -10.01 -16.73
CA ALA A 24 2.33 -9.46 -15.61
C ALA A 24 2.86 -8.10 -16.08
N ASN A 25 2.46 -7.03 -15.41
CA ASN A 25 2.92 -5.70 -15.74
C ASN A 25 4.45 -5.70 -15.64
N LYS A 26 5.11 -5.14 -16.65
CA LYS A 26 6.57 -5.06 -16.65
C LYS A 26 7.03 -4.17 -15.48
N PRO A 27 8.17 -4.47 -14.84
CA PRO A 27 8.84 -3.57 -13.91
C PRO A 27 8.89 -2.13 -14.44
N GLY A 28 8.63 -1.17 -13.56
CA GLY A 28 8.60 0.25 -13.87
C GLY A 28 9.34 1.10 -12.85
N THR A 29 9.26 2.42 -13.03
CA THR A 29 9.87 3.42 -12.16
C THR A 29 8.90 4.56 -11.88
N PHE A 30 8.96 5.09 -10.66
CA PHE A 30 8.32 6.33 -10.27
C PHE A 30 9.32 7.15 -9.47
N THR A 31 9.69 8.33 -9.98
CA THR A 31 10.76 9.16 -9.40
C THR A 31 10.37 10.63 -9.37
N THR A 32 11.04 11.39 -8.52
CA THR A 32 11.02 12.86 -8.58
C THR A 32 11.92 13.33 -9.73
N GLY A 33 11.42 14.29 -10.52
CA GLY A 33 12.18 15.02 -11.52
C GLY A 33 12.20 16.51 -11.20
N ASN A 34 12.68 17.34 -12.13
CA ASN A 34 12.67 18.79 -11.95
C ASN A 34 11.23 19.32 -11.97
N LYS A 35 10.66 19.63 -10.81
CA LYS A 35 9.30 20.16 -10.61
C LYS A 35 8.18 19.27 -11.18
N THR A 36 8.42 17.97 -11.32
CA THR A 36 7.43 17.01 -11.82
C THR A 36 7.73 15.60 -11.30
N PHE A 37 6.73 14.73 -11.23
CA PHE A 37 6.98 13.30 -11.08
C PHE A 37 7.19 12.66 -12.44
N LEU A 38 8.01 11.62 -12.47
CA LEU A 38 8.28 10.83 -13.67
C LEU A 38 7.78 9.41 -13.45
N LEU A 39 6.77 9.01 -14.22
CA LEU A 39 6.32 7.63 -14.33
C LEU A 39 6.97 7.00 -15.57
N ASN A 40 7.85 6.03 -15.37
CA ASN A 40 8.63 5.40 -16.45
C ASN A 40 9.35 6.43 -17.33
N GLY A 41 9.98 7.43 -16.68
CA GLY A 41 10.71 8.52 -17.34
C GLY A 41 9.83 9.59 -18.02
N LYS A 42 8.49 9.51 -17.91
CA LYS A 42 7.57 10.48 -18.52
C LYS A 42 6.88 11.34 -17.44
N PRO A 43 6.69 12.65 -17.68
CA PRO A 43 5.96 13.51 -16.76
C PRO A 43 4.59 12.95 -16.38
N PHE A 44 4.31 12.95 -15.08
CA PHE A 44 3.09 12.39 -14.52
C PHE A 44 2.54 13.28 -13.41
N ILE A 45 1.24 13.57 -13.46
CA ILE A 45 0.52 14.28 -12.40
C ILE A 45 -0.29 13.25 -11.63
N VAL A 46 0.03 13.09 -10.35
CA VAL A 46 -0.74 12.25 -9.43
C VAL A 46 -2.08 12.94 -9.15
N LYS A 47 -3.18 12.25 -9.43
CA LYS A 47 -4.54 12.64 -9.05
C LYS A 47 -5.10 11.50 -8.22
N ALA A 48 -4.89 11.59 -6.90
CA ALA A 48 -5.21 10.54 -5.97
C ALA A 48 -6.62 10.71 -5.36
N ALA A 49 -7.33 9.60 -5.17
CA ALA A 49 -8.45 9.52 -4.24
C ALA A 49 -8.01 8.81 -2.95
N GLU A 50 -8.28 9.41 -1.79
CA GLU A 50 -8.08 8.75 -0.50
C GLU A 50 -9.20 7.72 -0.26
N VAL A 51 -8.83 6.47 0.01
CA VAL A 51 -9.79 5.39 0.25
C VAL A 51 -9.28 4.45 1.34
N HIS A 52 -10.05 4.30 2.42
CA HIS A 52 -9.69 3.44 3.54
C HIS A 52 -10.39 2.08 3.42
N TYR A 53 -9.66 1.03 3.02
CA TYR A 53 -10.21 -0.32 2.84
C TYR A 53 -10.92 -0.88 4.09
N PRO A 54 -10.52 -0.60 5.36
CA PRO A 54 -11.26 -1.10 6.51
C PRO A 54 -12.65 -0.48 6.66
N ARG A 55 -12.86 0.71 6.11
CA ARG A 55 -14.15 1.44 6.17
C ARG A 55 -15.14 1.01 5.10
N ILE A 56 -14.74 0.10 4.21
CA ILE A 56 -15.52 -0.33 3.06
C ILE A 56 -15.56 -1.85 3.10
N PRO A 57 -16.73 -2.50 3.12
CA PRO A 57 -16.80 -3.95 3.04
C PRO A 57 -16.12 -4.47 1.77
N ARG A 58 -15.30 -5.52 1.89
CA ARG A 58 -14.56 -6.16 0.79
C ARG A 58 -15.38 -6.39 -0.48
N PRO A 59 -16.64 -6.86 -0.43
CA PRO A 59 -17.47 -7.01 -1.64
C PRO A 59 -17.65 -5.73 -2.46
N TYR A 60 -17.44 -4.56 -1.86
CA TYR A 60 -17.60 -3.25 -2.48
C TYR A 60 -16.28 -2.55 -2.84
N TRP A 61 -15.11 -3.12 -2.53
CA TRP A 61 -13.84 -2.49 -2.89
C TRP A 61 -13.73 -2.19 -4.38
N GLU A 62 -13.95 -3.19 -5.24
CA GLU A 62 -13.86 -2.98 -6.69
C GLU A 62 -14.87 -1.92 -7.18
N HIS A 63 -16.09 -1.90 -6.61
CA HIS A 63 -17.05 -0.86 -6.94
C HIS A 63 -16.52 0.53 -6.59
N ARG A 64 -16.00 0.74 -5.37
CA ARG A 64 -15.51 2.06 -4.95
C ARG A 64 -14.28 2.50 -5.77
N ILE A 65 -13.38 1.56 -6.09
CA ILE A 65 -12.25 1.78 -7.00
C ILE A 65 -12.72 2.25 -8.38
N LYS A 66 -13.73 1.59 -8.97
CA LYS A 66 -14.33 2.00 -10.25
C LYS A 66 -14.95 3.40 -10.19
N MET A 67 -15.58 3.77 -9.08
CA MET A 67 -16.10 5.13 -8.88
C MET A 67 -14.98 6.18 -8.85
N CYS A 68 -13.89 5.92 -8.12
CA CYS A 68 -12.72 6.82 -8.11
C CYS A 68 -12.10 6.97 -9.50
N LYS A 69 -12.00 5.87 -10.25
CA LYS A 69 -11.53 5.91 -11.65
C LYS A 69 -12.46 6.71 -12.55
N ALA A 70 -13.77 6.51 -12.46
CA ALA A 70 -14.76 7.24 -13.24
C ALA A 70 -14.79 8.74 -12.90
N LEU A 71 -14.45 9.12 -11.67
CA LEU A 71 -14.25 10.51 -11.24
C LEU A 71 -13.02 11.18 -11.92
N GLY A 72 -12.15 10.40 -12.56
CA GLY A 72 -10.97 10.90 -13.28
C GLY A 72 -9.66 10.82 -12.50
N MET A 73 -9.66 10.10 -11.37
CA MET A 73 -8.45 9.81 -10.60
C MET A 73 -7.61 8.72 -11.27
N ASN A 74 -6.29 8.81 -11.11
CA ASN A 74 -5.35 7.82 -11.66
C ASN A 74 -4.63 7.01 -10.57
N THR A 75 -4.79 7.41 -9.31
CA THR A 75 -4.10 6.85 -8.15
C THR A 75 -5.09 6.70 -7.00
N LEU A 76 -4.91 5.68 -6.17
CA LEU A 76 -5.53 5.60 -4.85
C LEU A 76 -4.47 5.90 -3.80
N CYS A 77 -4.87 6.57 -2.74
CA CYS A 77 -4.04 6.73 -1.55
C CYS A 77 -4.75 6.05 -0.38
N LEU A 78 -3.99 5.28 0.41
CA LEU A 78 -4.53 4.50 1.52
C LEU A 78 -3.59 4.51 2.72
N TYR A 79 -4.17 4.53 3.91
CA TYR A 79 -3.50 4.16 5.14
C TYR A 79 -3.53 2.66 5.40
N VAL A 80 -2.51 2.14 6.08
CA VAL A 80 -2.54 0.83 6.73
C VAL A 80 -2.77 1.04 8.22
N PHE A 81 -3.78 0.38 8.77
CA PHE A 81 -4.22 0.63 10.15
C PHE A 81 -3.65 -0.45 11.06
N TRP A 82 -2.54 -0.19 11.74
CA TRP A 82 -1.82 -1.19 12.54
C TRP A 82 -2.76 -2.00 13.48
N ASN A 83 -3.55 -1.33 14.30
CA ASN A 83 -4.37 -1.99 15.31
C ASN A 83 -5.44 -2.95 14.78
N ILE A 84 -5.92 -2.79 13.53
CA ILE A 84 -6.86 -3.75 12.94
C ILE A 84 -6.13 -5.00 12.44
N HIS A 85 -4.87 -4.83 12.01
CA HIS A 85 -4.02 -5.94 11.59
C HIS A 85 -3.40 -6.69 12.76
N GLU A 86 -3.18 -6.05 13.90
CA GLU A 86 -2.56 -6.68 15.08
C GLU A 86 -3.39 -6.35 16.34
N GLN A 87 -4.60 -6.90 16.42
CA GLN A 87 -5.51 -6.64 17.55
C GLN A 87 -4.97 -7.18 18.89
N ARG A 88 -4.11 -8.20 18.81
CA ARG A 88 -3.33 -8.75 19.91
C ARG A 88 -1.87 -8.83 19.47
N GLU A 89 -0.96 -8.50 20.39
CA GLU A 89 0.48 -8.50 20.13
C GLU A 89 0.94 -9.85 19.56
N GLY A 90 1.54 -9.83 18.37
CA GLY A 90 2.03 -10.99 17.64
C GLY A 90 1.00 -11.71 16.76
N GLU A 91 -0.29 -11.38 16.86
CA GLU A 91 -1.37 -12.01 16.09
C GLU A 91 -1.78 -11.11 14.92
N PHE A 92 -1.18 -11.34 13.75
CA PHE A 92 -1.45 -10.55 12.54
C PHE A 92 -2.57 -11.13 11.67
N ASP A 93 -3.46 -10.28 11.19
CA ASP A 93 -4.52 -10.60 10.21
C ASP A 93 -4.43 -9.70 8.96
N PHE A 94 -4.19 -10.34 7.82
CA PHE A 94 -4.22 -9.75 6.47
C PHE A 94 -5.23 -10.46 5.56
N THR A 95 -6.29 -11.03 6.14
CA THR A 95 -7.32 -11.76 5.42
C THR A 95 -8.63 -10.99 5.39
N GLY A 96 -9.59 -11.43 4.56
CA GLY A 96 -10.93 -10.84 4.54
C GLY A 96 -10.89 -9.34 4.31
N ASN A 97 -11.50 -8.56 5.21
CA ASN A 97 -11.54 -7.10 5.11
C ASN A 97 -10.21 -6.41 5.45
N ASN A 98 -9.20 -7.16 5.90
CA ASN A 98 -7.87 -6.69 6.25
C ASN A 98 -6.81 -7.05 5.18
N ASP A 99 -7.22 -7.63 4.05
CA ASP A 99 -6.32 -8.00 2.96
C ASP A 99 -5.96 -6.78 2.10
N VAL A 100 -5.03 -5.99 2.61
CA VAL A 100 -4.51 -4.78 1.93
C VAL A 100 -3.83 -5.12 0.60
N ALA A 101 -3.22 -6.30 0.49
CA ALA A 101 -2.60 -6.75 -0.75
C ALA A 101 -3.65 -6.96 -1.86
N GLU A 102 -4.81 -7.55 -1.53
CA GLU A 102 -5.90 -7.67 -2.49
C GLU A 102 -6.46 -6.32 -2.88
N PHE A 103 -6.61 -5.39 -1.94
CA PHE A 103 -7.07 -4.04 -2.27
C PHE A 103 -6.16 -3.38 -3.31
N CYS A 104 -4.83 -3.49 -3.14
CA CYS A 104 -3.84 -3.03 -4.10
C CYS A 104 -3.94 -3.78 -5.45
N ARG A 105 -4.10 -5.11 -5.45
CA ARG A 105 -4.29 -5.90 -6.68
C ARG A 105 -5.57 -5.50 -7.43
N LEU A 106 -6.65 -5.19 -6.72
CA LEU A 106 -7.88 -4.68 -7.32
C LEU A 106 -7.67 -3.29 -7.94
N ALA A 107 -6.90 -2.41 -7.29
CA ALA A 107 -6.51 -1.13 -7.88
C ALA A 107 -5.73 -1.34 -9.18
N GLN A 108 -4.74 -2.24 -9.17
CA GLN A 108 -3.95 -2.61 -10.35
C GLN A 108 -4.82 -3.18 -11.48
N LYS A 109 -5.73 -4.11 -11.17
CA LYS A 109 -6.68 -4.70 -12.12
C LYS A 109 -7.52 -3.62 -12.81
N ASN A 110 -7.85 -2.55 -12.07
CA ASN A 110 -8.60 -1.41 -12.60
C ASN A 110 -7.70 -0.33 -13.21
N GLY A 111 -6.39 -0.57 -13.35
CA GLY A 111 -5.44 0.37 -13.96
C GLY A 111 -5.23 1.64 -13.13
N MET A 112 -5.31 1.54 -11.80
CA MET A 112 -4.98 2.62 -10.87
C MET A 112 -3.65 2.34 -10.17
N TYR A 113 -2.85 3.40 -9.98
CA TYR A 113 -1.68 3.35 -9.10
C TYR A 113 -2.09 3.43 -7.63
N VAL A 114 -1.15 3.15 -6.73
CA VAL A 114 -1.36 3.22 -5.29
C VAL A 114 -0.24 3.99 -4.60
N ILE A 115 -0.62 4.86 -3.67
CA ILE A 115 0.26 5.43 -2.64
C ILE A 115 -0.13 4.77 -1.32
N VAL A 116 0.86 4.21 -0.62
CA VAL A 116 0.65 3.54 0.66
C VAL A 116 1.17 4.42 1.78
N ARG A 117 0.41 4.54 2.85
CA ARG A 117 0.77 5.27 4.07
C ARG A 117 0.75 4.27 5.24
N PRO A 118 1.85 3.52 5.44
CA PRO A 118 1.82 2.33 6.30
C PRO A 118 1.78 2.65 7.80
N GLY A 119 2.04 3.90 8.19
CA GLY A 119 2.05 4.34 9.58
C GLY A 119 3.48 4.50 10.11
N PRO A 120 3.75 4.11 11.37
CA PRO A 120 2.89 3.29 12.25
C PRO A 120 1.68 4.03 12.84
N TYR A 121 1.72 5.37 12.87
CA TYR A 121 0.60 6.23 13.22
C TYR A 121 -0.03 6.84 11.95
N VAL A 122 -1.36 6.87 11.87
CA VAL A 122 -2.10 7.34 10.69
C VAL A 122 -3.10 8.45 10.98
N CYS A 123 -3.33 8.81 12.25
CA CYS A 123 -4.38 9.74 12.66
C CYS A 123 -5.77 9.29 12.17
N ALA A 124 -6.21 9.86 11.04
CA ALA A 124 -7.32 9.43 10.20
C ALA A 124 -8.67 9.34 10.90
N GLU A 125 -8.87 9.95 12.07
CA GLU A 125 -10.06 9.78 12.91
C GLU A 125 -10.37 8.28 13.11
N TRP A 126 -9.31 7.51 13.36
CA TRP A 126 -9.35 6.09 13.64
C TRP A 126 -8.93 5.82 15.08
N GLU A 127 -9.40 4.71 15.64
CA GLU A 127 -9.09 4.30 17.02
C GLU A 127 -7.59 4.45 17.30
N MET A 128 -7.26 5.25 18.31
CA MET A 128 -5.89 5.57 18.75
C MET A 128 -4.92 5.93 17.61
N GLY A 129 -5.42 6.56 16.54
CA GLY A 129 -4.61 6.93 15.37
C GLY A 129 -3.99 5.75 14.64
N GLY A 130 -4.59 4.56 14.76
CA GLY A 130 -4.08 3.30 14.21
C GLY A 130 -3.18 2.53 15.16
N LEU A 131 -2.71 3.11 16.27
CA LEU A 131 -1.85 2.41 17.22
C LEU A 131 -2.65 1.36 18.03
N PRO A 132 -2.08 0.18 18.30
CA PRO A 132 -2.77 -0.85 19.07
C PRO A 132 -2.78 -0.54 20.57
N TRP A 133 -3.94 -0.74 21.19
CA TRP A 133 -4.17 -0.51 22.62
C TRP A 133 -3.18 -1.25 23.53
N TRP A 134 -2.71 -2.43 23.11
CA TRP A 134 -1.86 -3.28 23.93
C TRP A 134 -0.47 -2.67 24.17
N LEU A 135 -0.05 -1.68 23.37
CA LEU A 135 1.15 -0.87 23.65
C LEU A 135 1.06 -0.18 25.02
N LEU A 136 -0.15 0.22 25.43
CA LEU A 136 -0.41 0.89 26.71
C LEU A 136 -0.32 -0.04 27.94
N LYS A 137 -0.08 -1.34 27.73
CA LYS A 137 0.24 -2.25 28.85
C LYS A 137 1.58 -1.89 29.48
N LYS A 138 2.53 -1.36 28.70
CA LYS A 138 3.74 -0.70 29.21
C LYS A 138 3.36 0.71 29.70
N LYS A 139 3.32 0.91 31.02
CA LYS A 139 2.78 2.14 31.64
C LYS A 139 3.58 3.41 31.34
N ASP A 140 4.87 3.27 31.09
CA ASP A 140 5.82 4.34 30.82
C ASP A 140 6.20 4.42 29.33
N ILE A 141 5.39 3.84 28.43
CA ILE A 141 5.67 3.88 27.00
C ILE A 141 5.67 5.30 26.44
N ARG A 142 6.65 5.60 25.59
CA ARG A 142 6.66 6.82 24.76
C ARG A 142 6.28 6.46 23.32
N LEU A 143 5.06 6.82 22.93
CA LEU A 143 4.54 6.56 21.59
C LEU A 143 5.13 7.53 20.59
N ARG A 144 5.34 7.09 19.33
CA ARG A 144 5.87 7.92 18.25
C ARG A 144 7.21 8.59 18.61
N GLU A 145 8.02 7.89 19.40
CA GLU A 145 9.37 8.28 19.77
C GLU A 145 10.27 7.03 19.71
N ARG A 146 11.56 7.19 19.98
CA ARG A 146 12.52 6.07 20.01
C ARG A 146 12.46 5.22 21.29
N ASP A 147 11.27 5.01 21.85
CA ASP A 147 11.07 4.02 22.91
C ASP A 147 11.43 2.63 22.36
N PRO A 148 12.35 1.88 22.99
CA PRO A 148 12.80 0.60 22.45
C PRO A 148 11.67 -0.40 22.20
N TYR A 149 10.68 -0.46 23.09
CA TYR A 149 9.54 -1.35 22.92
C TYR A 149 8.66 -0.88 21.77
N PHE A 150 8.35 0.42 21.69
CA PHE A 150 7.58 0.96 20.57
C PHE A 150 8.28 0.68 19.22
N MET A 151 9.57 1.00 19.11
CA MET A 151 10.32 0.81 17.86
C MET A 151 10.51 -0.66 17.47
N GLU A 152 10.68 -1.57 18.43
CA GLU A 152 10.66 -3.01 18.15
C GLU A 152 9.34 -3.44 17.52
N ARG A 153 8.22 -3.01 18.12
CA ARG A 153 6.88 -3.35 17.62
C ARG A 153 6.58 -2.72 16.25
N VAL A 154 7.02 -1.48 16.02
CA VAL A 154 6.93 -0.81 14.72
C VAL A 154 7.70 -1.57 13.64
N LYS A 155 8.93 -2.03 13.92
CA LYS A 155 9.71 -2.82 12.97
C LYS A 155 9.01 -4.13 12.60
N ILE A 156 8.39 -4.80 13.59
CA ILE A 156 7.61 -6.02 13.36
C ILE A 156 6.39 -5.73 12.49
N LEU A 157 5.64 -4.65 12.78
CA LEU A 157 4.52 -4.21 11.94
C LEU A 157 4.98 -3.99 10.49
N GLU A 158 5.98 -3.12 10.29
CA GLU A 158 6.40 -2.72 8.96
C GLU A 158 6.92 -3.93 8.17
N GLN A 159 7.63 -4.85 8.82
CA GLN A 159 8.03 -6.11 8.19
C GLN A 159 6.81 -6.93 7.72
N LYS A 160 5.78 -7.05 8.56
CA LYS A 160 4.56 -7.80 8.23
C LYS A 160 3.75 -7.14 7.12
N VAL A 161 3.66 -5.82 7.11
CA VAL A 161 3.05 -5.05 6.00
C VAL A 161 3.88 -5.19 4.73
N GLY A 162 5.21 -5.15 4.86
CA GLY A 162 6.18 -5.36 3.78
C GLY A 162 6.04 -6.71 3.08
N GLU A 163 5.86 -7.79 3.85
CA GLU A 163 5.58 -9.14 3.33
C GLU A 163 4.36 -9.14 2.39
N GLN A 164 3.37 -8.27 2.62
CA GLN A 164 2.17 -8.14 1.80
C GLN A 164 2.36 -7.21 0.59
N LEU A 165 3.09 -6.11 0.76
CA LEU A 165 3.07 -4.97 -0.17
C LEU A 165 4.35 -4.79 -0.99
N ALA A 166 5.52 -5.23 -0.52
CA ALA A 166 6.77 -5.10 -1.26
C ALA A 166 6.74 -5.76 -2.65
N PRO A 167 6.09 -6.95 -2.84
CA PRO A 167 5.91 -7.53 -4.17
C PRO A 167 5.02 -6.70 -5.11
N LEU A 168 4.23 -5.77 -4.56
CA LEU A 168 3.28 -4.92 -5.29
C LEU A 168 3.84 -3.52 -5.60
N THR A 169 5.13 -3.30 -5.39
CA THR A 169 5.82 -2.08 -5.83
C THR A 169 5.96 -2.02 -7.34
N ILE A 170 5.99 -0.81 -7.91
CA ILE A 170 6.12 -0.61 -9.35
C ILE A 170 7.42 -1.22 -9.91
N GLN A 171 8.49 -1.25 -9.12
CA GLN A 171 9.76 -1.90 -9.45
C GLN A 171 9.59 -3.42 -9.65
N ASN A 172 8.61 -4.02 -8.99
CA ASN A 172 8.22 -5.43 -9.11
C ASN A 172 7.03 -5.65 -10.06
N GLY A 173 6.60 -4.60 -10.79
CA GLY A 173 5.47 -4.66 -11.72
C GLY A 173 4.10 -4.45 -11.06
N GLY A 174 4.05 -4.05 -9.79
CA GLY A 174 2.80 -3.73 -9.09
C GLY A 174 2.36 -2.26 -9.21
N PRO A 175 1.27 -1.86 -8.54
CA PRO A 175 0.71 -0.52 -8.65
C PRO A 175 1.31 0.50 -7.68
N ILE A 176 2.09 0.09 -6.67
CA ILE A 176 2.54 0.98 -5.60
C ILE A 176 3.70 1.85 -6.11
N ILE A 177 3.49 3.17 -6.12
CA ILE A 177 4.43 4.15 -6.67
C ILE A 177 5.16 4.98 -5.61
N MET A 178 4.56 5.15 -4.43
CA MET A 178 5.18 5.84 -3.29
C MET A 178 4.72 5.25 -1.97
N VAL A 179 5.57 5.41 -0.95
CA VAL A 179 5.28 5.02 0.45
C VAL A 179 5.56 6.21 1.37
N GLN A 180 4.62 6.53 2.27
CA GLN A 180 4.80 7.60 3.26
C GLN A 180 5.64 7.13 4.45
N VAL A 181 6.46 8.02 5.00
CA VAL A 181 7.21 7.83 6.24
C VAL A 181 6.48 8.58 7.36
N GLU A 182 5.92 7.85 8.33
CA GLU A 182 5.13 8.43 9.44
C GLU A 182 3.93 9.24 8.91
N ASN A 183 3.33 10.12 9.73
CA ASN A 183 2.24 11.00 9.36
C ASN A 183 2.20 12.28 10.24
N GLU A 184 2.43 13.44 9.61
CA GLU A 184 2.29 14.77 10.24
C GLU A 184 3.07 14.89 11.57
N TYR A 185 4.32 14.46 11.58
CA TYR A 185 5.11 14.42 12.81
C TYR A 185 5.48 15.81 13.34
N GLY A 186 5.58 16.82 12.47
CA GLY A 186 5.75 18.22 12.87
C GLY A 186 4.61 18.78 13.72
N SER A 187 3.44 18.13 13.70
CA SER A 187 2.29 18.42 14.57
C SER A 187 2.30 17.65 15.89
N TYR A 188 3.28 16.76 16.08
CA TYR A 188 3.50 16.01 17.32
C TYR A 188 4.72 16.50 18.09
N GLY A 189 5.88 16.61 17.42
CA GLY A 189 7.14 16.95 18.06
C GLY A 189 8.30 17.17 17.09
N GLU A 190 9.52 17.19 17.64
CA GLU A 190 10.76 17.39 16.88
C GLU A 190 11.76 16.28 17.26
N ASP A 191 11.84 15.26 16.41
CA ASP A 191 12.72 14.09 16.57
C ASP A 191 13.06 13.54 15.17
N LYS A 192 13.92 14.28 14.44
CA LYS A 192 14.48 13.81 13.15
C LYS A 192 15.11 12.41 13.24
N PRO A 193 15.83 12.04 14.33
CA PRO A 193 16.31 10.67 14.50
C PRO A 193 15.21 9.60 14.51
N TYR A 194 14.08 9.83 15.19
CA TYR A 194 12.92 8.92 15.12
C TYR A 194 12.44 8.75 13.69
N ILE A 195 12.22 9.86 12.96
CA ILE A 195 11.74 9.82 11.57
C ILE A 195 12.74 9.15 10.63
N SER A 196 14.04 9.34 10.86
CA SER A 196 15.10 8.63 10.15
C SER A 196 15.02 7.11 10.38
N GLU A 197 14.77 6.65 11.60
CA GLU A 197 14.67 5.22 11.90
C GLU A 197 13.44 4.56 11.26
N ILE A 198 12.32 5.29 11.16
CA ILE A 198 11.14 4.83 10.40
C ILE A 198 11.47 4.73 8.91
N ARG A 199 12.09 5.77 8.31
CA ARG A 199 12.52 5.74 6.90
C ARG A 199 13.47 4.57 6.63
N ASP A 200 14.45 4.34 7.49
CA ASP A 200 15.46 3.30 7.30
C ASP A 200 14.84 1.90 7.39
N CYS A 201 13.86 1.71 8.29
CA CYS A 201 13.07 0.49 8.35
C CYS A 201 12.33 0.25 7.01
N LEU A 202 11.65 1.27 6.50
CA LEU A 202 10.94 1.20 5.22
C LEU A 202 11.88 0.93 4.04
N ARG A 203 13.06 1.56 3.98
CA ARG A 203 14.07 1.27 2.95
C ARG A 203 14.57 -0.17 3.03
N GLY A 204 14.77 -0.71 4.22
CA GLY A 204 15.14 -2.12 4.39
C GLY A 204 14.12 -3.11 3.80
N ILE A 205 12.84 -2.72 3.77
CA ILE A 205 11.74 -3.54 3.25
C ILE A 205 11.51 -3.33 1.75
N TYR A 206 11.42 -2.07 1.32
CA TYR A 206 11.00 -1.70 -0.04
C TYR A 206 12.17 -1.45 -1.00
N GLY A 207 13.38 -1.30 -0.46
CA GLY A 207 14.59 -0.94 -1.21
C GLY A 207 14.68 0.54 -1.57
N ASP A 208 15.89 0.99 -1.90
CA ASP A 208 16.21 2.42 -2.13
C ASP A 208 15.58 3.03 -3.40
N LYS A 209 15.03 2.20 -4.28
CA LYS A 209 14.44 2.64 -5.55
C LYS A 209 12.99 3.08 -5.42
N LEU A 210 12.30 2.72 -4.33
CA LEU A 210 10.93 3.15 -4.11
C LEU A 210 10.94 4.58 -3.57
N THR A 211 10.12 5.46 -4.16
CA THR A 211 10.01 6.84 -3.69
C THR A 211 9.32 6.85 -2.32
N LEU A 212 10.06 7.28 -1.29
CA LEU A 212 9.52 7.58 0.02
C LEU A 212 9.18 9.08 0.12
N PHE A 213 8.23 9.45 0.97
CA PHE A 213 7.90 10.85 1.22
C PHE A 213 7.39 11.08 2.65
N GLN A 214 7.53 12.31 3.13
CA GLN A 214 6.92 12.78 4.39
C GLN A 214 5.76 13.74 4.07
N CYS A 215 4.79 13.85 4.98
CA CYS A 215 3.75 14.87 4.91
C CYS A 215 3.68 15.64 6.23
N ASP A 216 3.52 16.95 6.12
CA ASP A 216 3.40 17.87 7.25
C ASP A 216 2.75 19.17 6.76
N TRP A 217 2.42 20.06 7.71
CA TRP A 217 1.84 21.35 7.38
C TRP A 217 2.90 22.29 6.81
N SER A 218 2.45 23.26 6.01
CA SER A 218 3.35 24.29 5.46
C SER A 218 4.07 25.10 6.54
N SER A 219 3.54 25.14 7.77
CA SER A 219 4.12 25.85 8.91
C SER A 219 5.14 25.02 9.71
N ASN A 220 5.29 23.72 9.45
CA ASN A 220 6.11 22.85 10.30
C ASN A 220 6.90 21.74 9.57
N PHE A 221 6.76 21.58 8.24
CA PHE A 221 7.42 20.49 7.51
C PHE A 221 8.96 20.47 7.61
N GLU A 222 9.60 21.62 7.83
CA GLU A 222 11.06 21.71 7.97
C GLU A 222 11.58 21.15 9.31
N LYS A 223 10.72 21.04 10.33
CA LYS A 223 11.09 20.58 11.67
C LYS A 223 11.72 19.20 11.64
N ASN A 224 11.12 18.29 10.87
CA ASN A 224 11.51 16.88 10.80
C ASN A 224 11.83 16.41 9.37
N GLY A 225 11.86 17.32 8.39
CA GLY A 225 12.24 17.00 7.02
C GLY A 225 13.61 16.36 6.96
N LEU A 226 13.68 15.20 6.31
CA LEU A 226 14.91 14.49 5.98
C LEU A 226 15.48 15.06 4.68
N ASP A 227 16.81 15.03 4.55
CA ASP A 227 17.52 15.71 3.47
C ASP A 227 17.56 14.90 2.15
N ASP A 228 17.03 13.68 2.14
CA ASP A 228 17.22 12.65 1.12
C ASP A 228 15.95 12.17 0.42
#